data_AF-A0A926MVJ1-F1
#
_entry.id   AF-A0A926MVJ1-F1
#
_cell.length_a   1.000
_cell.length_b   1.000
_cell.length_c   1.000
_cell.angle_alpha   90.00
_cell.angle_beta   90.00
_cell.angle_gamma   90.00
#
_symmetry.space_group_name_H-M   'P 1'
#
loop_
_entity.id
_entity.type
_entity.pdbx_description
1 polymer ?
#
loop_
_entity_poly.entity_id
_entity_poly.type
_entity_poly.pdbx_seq_one_letter_code
_entity_poly.pdbx_strand_id
1 'polypeptide(L)'
;MDDIKFDKKISFMKIDTQGYDLKVLYGAENTILNHKMPIIFEFDKEFKLDFKYEFKDFEDFIKLINYKIEEKIDRDNYLILPV
;
A
#
# COMPACT_ATOMS: atom_id res chain seq x y z
N MET A 1 -11.74 -2.60 0.04
CA MET A 1 -11.13 -3.83 0.58
C MET A 1 -11.76 -4.15 1.93
N ASP A 2 -11.95 -3.14 2.77
CA ASP A 2 -12.49 -3.29 4.14
C ASP A 2 -13.84 -3.99 4.26
N ASP A 3 -14.68 -3.99 3.22
CA ASP A 3 -15.97 -4.70 3.23
C ASP A 3 -15.84 -6.23 3.07
N ILE A 4 -14.65 -6.73 2.74
CA ILE A 4 -14.40 -8.16 2.56
C ILE A 4 -14.12 -8.80 3.92
N LYS A 5 -14.87 -9.84 4.25
CA LYS A 5 -14.64 -10.64 5.47
C LYS A 5 -13.61 -11.73 5.20
N PHE A 6 -12.62 -11.81 6.07
CA PHE A 6 -11.59 -12.84 6.03
C PHE A 6 -11.70 -13.72 7.27
N ASP A 7 -11.93 -15.02 7.08
CA ASP A 7 -12.00 -15.99 8.19
C ASP A 7 -10.62 -16.32 8.78
N LYS A 8 -9.54 -15.91 8.10
CA LYS A 8 -8.16 -16.16 8.48
C LYS A 8 -7.35 -14.88 8.46
N LYS A 9 -6.28 -14.84 9.25
CA LYS A 9 -5.32 -13.74 9.23
C LYS A 9 -4.66 -13.66 7.85
N ILE A 10 -4.72 -12.49 7.22
CA ILE A 10 -3.97 -12.20 6.00
C ILE A 10 -2.49 -12.10 6.36
N SER A 11 -1.65 -12.89 5.67
CA SER A 11 -0.20 -12.91 5.89
C SER A 11 0.57 -11.95 4.98
N PHE A 12 -0.06 -11.44 3.91
CA PHE A 12 0.61 -10.61 2.91
C PHE A 12 -0.42 -9.90 2.01
N MET A 13 -0.09 -8.70 1.49
CA MET A 13 -0.87 -7.99 0.47
C MET A 13 0.03 -7.52 -0.67
N LYS A 14 -0.34 -7.83 -1.93
CA LYS A 14 0.23 -7.18 -3.12
C LYS A 14 -0.82 -6.25 -3.70
N ILE A 15 -0.43 -5.04 -4.05
CA ILE A 15 -1.23 -4.04 -4.76
C ILE A 15 -0.50 -3.72 -6.07
N ASP A 16 -1.24 -3.77 -7.17
CA ASP A 16 -0.79 -3.52 -8.53
C ASP A 16 -2.05 -3.20 -9.34
N THR A 17 -2.43 -1.93 -9.30
CA THR A 17 -3.71 -1.46 -9.85
C THR A 17 -3.55 -0.36 -10.88
N GLN A 18 -2.40 -0.33 -11.57
CA GLN A 18 -2.12 0.58 -12.69
C GLN A 18 -2.39 2.03 -12.30
N GLY A 19 -1.80 2.45 -11.18
CA GLY A 19 -1.90 3.81 -10.63
C GLY A 19 -2.98 4.05 -9.57
N TYR A 20 -3.85 3.08 -9.28
CA TYR A 20 -4.86 3.25 -8.21
C TYR A 20 -4.35 2.85 -6.80
N ASP A 21 -3.08 2.48 -6.67
CA ASP A 21 -2.52 1.81 -5.50
C ASP A 21 -2.71 2.61 -4.19
N LEU A 22 -2.50 3.92 -4.23
CA LEU A 22 -2.74 4.79 -3.08
C LEU A 22 -4.21 4.75 -2.63
N LYS A 23 -5.17 4.73 -3.57
CA LYS A 23 -6.60 4.63 -3.24
C LYS A 23 -6.95 3.26 -2.67
N VAL A 24 -6.31 2.20 -3.15
CA VAL A 24 -6.48 0.85 -2.61
C VAL A 24 -5.97 0.79 -1.17
N LEU A 25 -4.80 1.39 -0.89
CA LEU A 25 -4.24 1.50 0.45
C LEU A 25 -5.24 2.18 1.41
N TYR A 26 -5.79 3.35 1.04
CA TYR A 26 -6.84 4.01 1.84
C TYR A 26 -8.11 3.17 1.98
N GLY A 27 -8.56 2.51 0.91
CA GLY A 27 -9.75 1.62 0.94
C GLY A 27 -9.53 0.28 1.66
N ALA A 28 -8.31 0.04 2.16
CA ALA A 28 -7.89 -1.14 2.90
C ALA A 28 -7.33 -0.80 4.28
N GLU A 29 -7.45 0.45 4.74
CA GLU A 29 -6.83 0.91 5.98
C GLU A 29 -7.21 0.03 7.18
N ASN A 30 -8.50 -0.26 7.38
CA ASN A 30 -8.91 -1.10 8.52
C ASN A 30 -8.40 -2.54 8.37
N THR A 31 -8.42 -3.08 7.16
CA THR A 31 -7.85 -4.40 6.86
C THR A 31 -6.37 -4.45 7.23
N ILE A 32 -5.60 -3.43 6.83
CA ILE A 32 -4.17 -3.31 7.10
C ILE A 32 -3.90 -3.21 8.60
N LEU A 33 -4.63 -2.36 9.32
CA LEU A 33 -4.47 -2.16 10.76
C LEU A 33 -4.83 -3.42 11.57
N ASN A 34 -5.85 -4.16 11.15
CA ASN A 34 -6.32 -5.36 11.82
C ASN A 34 -5.36 -6.56 11.63
N HIS A 35 -4.82 -6.72 10.43
CA HIS A 35 -3.99 -7.88 10.10
C HIS A 35 -2.49 -7.64 10.26
N LYS A 36 -2.03 -6.39 10.17
CA LYS A 36 -0.62 -5.98 10.25
C LYS A 36 0.29 -6.80 9.34
N MET A 37 -0.12 -7.01 8.10
CA MET A 37 0.62 -7.81 7.12
C MET A 37 1.70 -6.98 6.41
N PRO A 38 2.80 -7.58 5.93
CA PRO A 38 3.66 -6.97 4.92
C PRO A 38 2.88 -6.63 3.65
N ILE A 39 3.21 -5.50 3.01
CA ILE A 39 2.53 -5.01 1.82
C ILE A 39 3.56 -4.65 0.74
N ILE A 40 3.32 -5.09 -0.49
CA ILE A 40 3.98 -4.54 -1.68
C ILE A 40 2.95 -3.67 -2.41
N PHE A 41 3.34 -2.45 -2.76
CA PHE A 41 2.57 -1.58 -3.67
C PHE A 41 3.44 -1.10 -4.83
N GLU A 42 2.79 -0.75 -5.93
CA GLU A 42 3.43 -0.12 -7.09
C GLU A 42 3.33 1.40 -7.01
N PHE A 43 4.44 2.08 -7.25
CA PHE A 43 4.48 3.49 -7.59
C PHE A 43 5.16 3.68 -8.94
N ASP A 44 4.34 3.69 -9.98
CA ASP A 44 4.78 4.04 -11.33
C ASP A 44 4.59 5.55 -11.60
N LYS A 45 5.70 6.19 -11.98
CA LYS A 45 5.76 7.63 -12.29
C LYS A 45 5.00 8.00 -13.56
N GLU A 46 4.72 7.05 -14.45
CA GLU A 46 3.97 7.29 -15.68
C GLU A 46 2.53 7.72 -15.36
N PHE A 47 1.95 7.16 -14.29
CA PHE A 47 0.59 7.48 -13.82
C PHE A 47 0.49 8.73 -12.95
N LYS A 48 1.62 9.31 -12.56
CA LYS A 48 1.69 10.46 -11.64
C LYS A 48 0.86 11.65 -12.12
N LEU A 49 0.92 11.97 -13.42
CA LEU A 49 0.19 13.10 -14.00
C LEU A 49 -1.30 12.85 -14.06
N ASP A 50 -1.71 11.62 -14.36
CA ASP A 50 -3.11 11.24 -14.53
C ASP A 50 -3.86 11.21 -13.19
N PHE A 51 -3.21 10.75 -12.14
CA PHE A 51 -3.83 10.58 -10.82
C PHE A 51 -3.48 11.66 -9.78
N LYS A 52 -2.57 12.58 -10.13
CA LYS A 52 -2.23 13.77 -9.32
C LYS A 52 -1.77 13.45 -7.89
N TYR A 53 -1.07 12.33 -7.70
CA TYR A 53 -0.38 12.02 -6.44
C TYR A 53 1.13 12.06 -6.63
N GLU A 54 1.85 12.32 -5.55
CA GLU A 54 3.29 12.26 -5.41
C GLU A 54 3.69 11.02 -4.62
N PHE A 55 4.95 10.58 -4.74
CA PHE A 55 5.46 9.53 -3.84
C PHE A 55 5.32 9.92 -2.36
N LYS A 56 5.37 11.23 -2.07
CA LYS A 56 5.15 11.81 -0.75
C LYS A 56 3.81 11.41 -0.13
N ASP A 57 2.76 11.24 -0.94
CA ASP A 57 1.44 10.83 -0.44
C ASP A 57 1.45 9.38 0.04
N PHE A 58 2.20 8.50 -0.62
CA PHE A 58 2.45 7.14 -0.13
C PHE A 58 3.23 7.19 1.18
N GLU A 59 4.28 8.01 1.27
CA GLU A 59 5.04 8.16 2.53
C GLU A 59 4.17 8.65 3.70
N ASP A 60 3.22 9.55 3.44
CA ASP A 60 2.29 10.03 4.47
C ASP A 60 1.32 8.94 4.90
N PHE A 61 0.77 8.17 3.95
CA PHE A 61 -0.05 7.00 4.29
C PHE A 61 0.72 5.96 5.11
N ILE A 62 1.95 5.63 4.69
CA ILE A 62 2.81 4.64 5.38
C ILE A 62 3.07 5.07 6.83
N LYS A 63 3.31 6.36 7.07
CA LYS A 63 3.45 6.92 8.43
C LYS A 63 2.15 6.84 9.22
N LEU A 64 1.02 7.16 8.59
CA LEU A 64 -0.31 7.12 9.21
C LEU A 64 -0.62 5.73 9.79
N ILE A 65 -0.29 4.67 9.06
CA ILE A 65 -0.54 3.29 9.50
C ILE A 65 0.56 2.69 10.40
N ASN A 66 1.58 3.48 10.77
CA ASN A 66 2.77 3.04 11.53
C ASN A 66 3.55 1.91 10.84
N TYR A 67 3.86 2.11 9.56
CA TYR A 67 4.70 1.23 8.76
C TYR A 67 5.99 1.96 8.34
N LYS A 68 6.92 1.21 7.78
CA LYS A 68 8.15 1.71 7.16
C LYS A 68 8.35 1.08 5.79
N ILE A 69 9.00 1.82 4.90
CA ILE A 69 9.57 1.25 3.66
C ILE A 69 10.79 0.42 4.07
N GLU A 70 10.73 -0.87 3.79
CA GLU A 70 11.84 -1.80 4.06
C GLU A 70 12.79 -1.85 2.86
N GLU A 71 12.24 -2.05 1.67
CA GLU A 71 13.03 -2.25 0.46
C GLU A 71 12.26 -1.77 -0.77
N LYS A 72 13.00 -1.26 -1.75
CA LYS A 72 12.51 -1.09 -3.12
C LYS A 72 12.90 -2.34 -3.92
N ILE A 73 11.93 -3.19 -4.21
CA ILE A 73 12.18 -4.54 -4.75
C ILE A 73 12.66 -4.48 -6.21
N ASP A 74 12.07 -3.58 -6.99
CA ASP A 74 12.43 -3.38 -8.39
C ASP A 74 12.24 -1.93 -8.82
N ARG A 75 11.98 -1.65 -10.11
CA ARG A 75 11.85 -0.30 -10.64
C ARG A 75 10.73 0.50 -9.96
N ASP A 76 9.58 -0.12 -9.70
CA ASP A 76 8.36 0.58 -9.31
C ASP A 76 7.67 -0.06 -8.09
N ASN A 77 8.10 -1.25 -7.63
CA ASN A 77 7.53 -1.94 -6.47
C ASN A 77 8.29 -1.66 -5.16
N TYR A 78 7.53 -1.40 -4.09
CA TYR A 78 8.04 -1.08 -2.76
C TYR A 78 7.45 -2.01 -1.70
N LEU A 79 8.30 -2.58 -0.86
CA LEU A 79 7.91 -3.36 0.32
C LEU A 79 7.81 -2.46 1.55
N ILE A 80 6.66 -2.53 2.24
CA ILE A 80 6.47 -1.91 3.56
C ILE A 80 6.17 -2.96 4.63
N LEU A 81 6.70 -2.71 5.83
CA LEU A 81 6.53 -3.55 7.01
C LEU A 81 5.96 -2.74 8.18
N PRO A 82 5.15 -3.36 9.06
CA PRO A 82 4.76 -2.73 10.33
C PRO A 82 5.99 -2.39 11.17
N VAL A 83 5.94 -1.26 11.89
CA VAL A 83 6.93 -0.87 12.91
C VAL A 83 6.60 -1.51 14.25
#